data_AF-E9EIF3-F1
#
_entry.id   AF-E9EIF3-F1
#
_cell.length_a   1.000
_cell.length_b   1.000
_cell.length_c   1.000
_cell.angle_alpha   90.00
_cell.angle_beta   90.00
_cell.angle_gamma   90.00
#
_symmetry.space_group_name_H-M   'P 1'
#
loop_
_entity.id
_entity.type
_entity.pdbx_description
1 polymer ?
#
loop_
_entity_poly.entity_id
_entity_poly.type
_entity_poly.pdbx_seq_one_letter_code
_entity_poly.pdbx_strand_id
1 'polypeptide(L)'
;MFPTIGTTQRKGKALYKAVPQQSDENSRAPFQRAQRRRQISVLLHLLTFIVGLGLGLTATAPFLALSTPERKAQQLPSVIPAQVFTPPIPTAWVPDSRYIGFSNFSNIMWHRLIKTTESVWIANPSAHGLGPGFEAPFNHTSKSQLPPQFYHVSNLHQLHCLNVIRGRYFELQLHLSTLSKQSERAAQDTAYHMDHCIEYLRMTIMCGGNWVIEPNSPPGTPDELRRDPFDHPLGWGGIRQCVNWDSLMAWQKQQLDAYEGTF
;
A
#
# COMPACT_ATOMS: atom_id res chain seq x y z
N MET A 1 -7.50 10.79 -74.89
CA MET A 1 -7.26 12.20 -75.25
C MET A 1 -7.24 12.98 -73.95
N PHE A 2 -6.06 13.23 -73.38
CA PHE A 2 -5.89 14.08 -72.20
C PHE A 2 -5.64 15.51 -72.65
N PRO A 3 -6.15 16.53 -71.93
CA PRO A 3 -5.54 17.84 -71.97
C PRO A 3 -5.10 18.31 -70.58
N THR A 4 -3.93 18.93 -70.60
CA THR A 4 -3.16 19.51 -69.51
C THR A 4 -3.33 21.03 -69.40
N ILE A 5 -3.26 21.52 -68.16
CA ILE A 5 -2.63 22.75 -67.66
C ILE A 5 -3.31 24.11 -67.94
N GLY A 6 -3.44 24.91 -66.86
CA GLY A 6 -3.60 26.36 -66.92
C GLY A 6 -3.44 27.04 -65.56
N THR A 7 -2.21 27.28 -65.11
CA THR A 7 -1.86 28.17 -63.98
C THR A 7 -1.88 29.63 -64.42
N THR A 8 -2.46 30.53 -63.60
CA THR A 8 -2.22 31.98 -63.76
C THR A 8 -2.14 32.70 -62.42
N GLN A 9 -0.93 33.17 -62.09
CA GLN A 9 -0.66 34.19 -61.06
C GLN A 9 -1.05 35.58 -61.60
N ARG A 10 -1.64 36.44 -60.77
CA ARG A 10 -1.60 37.90 -60.98
C ARG A 10 -1.32 38.64 -59.66
N LYS A 11 -0.16 39.30 -59.64
CA LYS A 11 0.18 40.39 -58.71
C LYS A 11 -0.36 41.71 -59.31
N GLY A 12 -0.92 42.57 -58.47
CA GLY A 12 -1.28 43.95 -58.84
C GLY A 12 -1.08 44.88 -57.65
N LYS A 13 -0.09 45.77 -57.74
CA LYS A 13 0.20 46.85 -56.78
C LYS A 13 -0.71 48.06 -57.04
N ALA A 14 -1.00 48.77 -55.96
CA ALA A 14 -1.90 49.92 -55.84
C ALA A 14 -1.41 51.20 -56.53
N LEU A 15 -2.36 52.08 -56.89
CA LEU A 15 -2.14 53.51 -57.11
C LEU A 15 -3.22 54.29 -56.34
N TYR A 16 -2.78 55.18 -55.45
CA TYR A 16 -3.63 56.00 -54.56
C TYR A 16 -4.19 57.22 -55.28
N LYS A 17 -5.43 57.62 -54.93
CA LYS A 17 -5.98 58.97 -55.13
C LYS A 17 -6.21 59.61 -53.77
N ALA A 18 -5.74 60.85 -53.59
CA ALA A 18 -5.99 61.68 -52.42
C ALA A 18 -7.24 62.54 -52.60
N VAL A 19 -8.00 62.76 -51.51
CA VAL A 19 -9.15 63.67 -51.38
C VAL A 19 -9.17 64.24 -49.93
N PRO A 20 -9.60 65.50 -49.70
CA PRO A 20 -8.99 66.43 -48.73
C PRO A 20 -9.61 66.49 -47.33
N GLN A 21 -8.84 67.11 -46.43
CA GLN A 21 -9.13 67.43 -45.02
C GLN A 21 -10.35 68.34 -44.83
N GLN A 22 -11.21 67.95 -43.88
CA GLN A 22 -12.12 68.86 -43.17
C GLN A 22 -12.07 68.53 -41.66
N SER A 23 -12.10 69.59 -40.85
CA SER A 23 -11.53 69.72 -39.49
C SER A 23 -12.23 68.96 -38.35
N ASP A 24 -11.45 68.17 -37.60
CA ASP A 24 -11.78 67.39 -36.39
C ASP A 24 -11.66 68.20 -35.09
N GLU A 25 -12.56 69.15 -34.82
CA GLU A 25 -12.50 69.90 -33.53
C GLU A 25 -13.54 69.43 -32.49
N ASN A 26 -14.64 68.80 -32.90
CA ASN A 26 -15.70 68.36 -31.96
C ASN A 26 -15.58 66.90 -31.44
N SER A 27 -14.58 66.14 -31.88
CA SER A 27 -14.45 64.70 -31.59
C SER A 27 -13.54 64.36 -30.39
N ARG A 28 -12.78 65.34 -29.85
CA ARG A 28 -11.68 65.09 -28.90
C ARG A 28 -12.09 65.02 -27.42
N ALA A 29 -13.13 65.74 -27.00
CA ALA A 29 -13.54 65.82 -25.59
C ALA A 29 -14.04 64.49 -24.96
N PRO A 30 -14.89 63.67 -25.62
CA PRO A 30 -15.34 62.40 -25.03
C PRO A 30 -14.23 61.34 -24.99
N PHE A 31 -13.31 61.35 -25.96
CA PHE A 31 -12.20 60.39 -26.04
C PHE A 31 -11.18 60.58 -24.90
N GLN A 32 -10.83 61.82 -24.56
CA GLN A 32 -9.92 62.12 -23.45
C GLN A 32 -10.51 61.73 -22.08
N ARG A 33 -11.83 61.91 -21.88
CA ARG A 33 -12.52 61.47 -20.65
C ARG A 33 -12.59 59.95 -20.53
N ALA A 34 -12.85 59.25 -21.64
CA ALA A 34 -12.84 57.79 -21.68
C ALA A 34 -11.44 57.20 -21.41
N GLN A 35 -10.40 57.81 -22.00
CA GLN A 35 -9.01 57.41 -21.77
C GLN A 35 -8.56 57.63 -20.32
N ARG A 36 -8.93 58.77 -19.71
CA ARG A 36 -8.62 59.05 -18.30
C ARG A 36 -9.36 58.11 -17.34
N ARG A 37 -10.63 57.77 -17.61
CA ARG A 37 -11.38 56.76 -16.85
C ARG A 37 -10.77 55.37 -16.96
N ARG A 38 -10.30 54.99 -18.15
CA ARG A 38 -9.61 53.70 -18.37
C ARG A 38 -8.28 53.63 -17.61
N GLN A 39 -7.50 54.71 -17.61
CA GLN A 39 -6.26 54.79 -16.84
C GLN A 39 -6.49 54.71 -15.32
N ILE A 40 -7.49 55.42 -14.79
CA ILE A 40 -7.86 55.35 -13.37
C ILE A 40 -8.33 53.94 -12.99
N SER A 41 -9.11 53.28 -13.85
CA SER A 41 -9.55 51.90 -13.62
C SER A 41 -8.37 50.92 -13.55
N VAL A 42 -7.42 51.02 -14.48
CA VAL A 42 -6.21 50.18 -14.47
C VAL A 42 -5.37 50.42 -13.22
N LEU A 43 -5.17 51.69 -12.82
CA LEU A 43 -4.47 52.03 -11.58
C LEU A 43 -5.17 51.48 -10.33
N LEU A 44 -6.50 51.54 -10.27
CA LEU A 44 -7.26 50.95 -9.17
C LEU A 44 -7.11 49.41 -9.13
N HIS A 45 -7.12 48.74 -10.29
CA HIS A 45 -6.94 47.28 -10.36
C HIS A 45 -5.50 46.86 -9.98
N LEU A 46 -4.50 47.66 -10.35
CA LEU A 46 -3.12 47.43 -9.92
C LEU A 46 -2.97 47.66 -8.42
N LEU A 47 -3.60 48.69 -7.87
CA LEU A 47 -3.59 48.96 -6.43
C LEU A 47 -4.25 47.83 -5.64
N THR A 48 -5.43 47.35 -6.06
CA THR A 48 -6.11 46.23 -5.40
C THR A 48 -5.32 44.94 -5.50
N PHE A 49 -4.64 44.69 -6.63
CA PHE A 49 -3.75 43.54 -6.79
C PHE A 49 -2.54 43.60 -5.85
N ILE A 50 -1.90 44.77 -5.72
CA ILE A 50 -0.74 44.96 -4.83
C ILE A 50 -1.16 44.83 -3.35
N VAL A 51 -2.30 45.41 -2.96
CA VAL A 51 -2.84 45.26 -1.60
C VAL A 51 -3.21 43.81 -1.31
N GLY A 52 -3.82 43.11 -2.27
CA GLY A 52 -4.12 41.68 -2.15
C GLY A 52 -2.88 40.81 -1.98
N LEU A 53 -1.81 41.07 -2.74
CA LEU A 53 -0.53 40.39 -2.58
C LEU A 53 0.11 40.67 -1.21
N GLY A 54 0.09 41.93 -0.76
CA GLY A 54 0.62 42.31 0.54
C GLY A 54 -0.08 41.58 1.70
N LEU A 55 -1.42 41.52 1.67
CA LEU A 55 -2.21 40.80 2.66
C LEU A 55 -2.01 39.27 2.60
N GLY A 56 -1.86 38.70 1.39
CA GLY A 56 -1.55 37.27 1.23
C GLY A 56 -0.16 36.90 1.79
N LEU A 57 0.83 37.79 1.65
CA LEU A 57 2.18 37.58 2.16
C LEU A 57 2.26 37.73 3.70
N THR A 58 1.53 38.68 4.29
CA THR A 58 1.47 38.82 5.76
C THR A 58 0.64 37.71 6.41
N ALA A 59 -0.36 37.16 5.72
CA ALA A 59 -1.13 36.01 6.20
C ALA A 59 -0.34 34.70 6.15
N THR A 60 0.62 34.53 5.22
CA THR A 60 1.41 33.28 5.07
C THR A 60 2.68 33.25 5.91
N ALA A 61 3.25 34.41 6.26
CA ALA A 61 4.42 34.52 7.14
C ALA A 61 4.26 33.84 8.53
N PRO A 62 3.14 34.01 9.26
CA PRO A 62 2.95 33.32 10.53
C PRO A 62 2.72 31.81 10.36
N PHE A 63 2.15 31.35 9.24
CA PHE A 63 2.01 29.90 8.97
C PHE A 63 3.35 29.22 8.70
N LEU A 64 4.30 29.92 8.07
CA LEU A 64 5.67 29.40 7.88
C LEU A 64 6.48 29.45 9.18
N ALA A 65 6.28 30.46 10.03
CA ALA A 65 6.92 30.55 11.35
C ALA A 65 6.34 29.60 12.41
N LEU A 66 5.10 29.11 12.21
CA LEU A 66 4.47 28.05 12.99
C LEU A 66 4.77 26.64 12.45
N SER A 67 5.72 26.50 11.53
CA SER A 67 6.37 25.21 11.32
C SER A 67 7.07 24.83 12.63
N THR A 68 6.34 24.13 13.49
CA THR A 68 6.88 23.44 14.65
C THR A 68 8.14 22.76 14.18
N PRO A 69 9.30 22.93 14.83
CA PRO A 69 10.43 22.07 14.54
C PRO A 69 9.87 20.66 14.64
N GLU A 70 9.98 19.88 13.57
CA GLU A 70 9.73 18.44 13.63
C GLU A 70 10.52 17.99 14.84
N ARG A 71 9.82 17.71 15.95
CA ARG A 71 10.41 16.90 17.00
C ARG A 71 10.71 15.63 16.23
N LYS A 72 12.00 15.39 15.92
CA LYS A 72 12.48 14.06 15.56
C LYS A 72 11.88 13.17 16.62
N ALA A 73 10.80 12.47 16.27
CA ALA A 73 10.17 11.53 17.18
C ALA A 73 11.31 10.59 17.51
N GLN A 74 11.76 10.63 18.75
CA GLN A 74 12.88 9.82 19.20
C GLN A 74 12.40 8.38 19.04
N GLN A 75 12.85 7.74 17.95
CA GLN A 75 12.28 6.49 17.48
C GLN A 75 12.70 5.44 18.50
N LEU A 76 11.76 5.03 19.35
CA LEU A 76 12.03 4.02 20.36
C LEU A 76 12.53 2.75 19.67
N PRO A 77 13.51 2.05 20.27
CA PRO A 77 14.04 0.84 19.68
C PRO A 77 12.91 -0.19 19.49
N SER A 78 12.80 -0.71 18.28
CA SER A 78 11.86 -1.78 17.94
C SER A 78 12.03 -2.95 18.90
N VAL A 79 10.90 -3.50 19.36
CA VAL A 79 10.84 -4.69 20.21
C VAL A 79 11.34 -5.92 19.44
N ILE A 80 11.00 -6.00 18.15
CA ILE A 80 11.44 -7.06 17.26
C ILE A 80 12.89 -6.72 16.81
N PRO A 81 13.84 -7.66 16.93
CA PRO A 81 15.24 -7.42 16.60
C PRO A 81 15.46 -7.08 15.12
N ALA A 82 16.46 -6.24 14.84
CA ALA A 82 16.80 -5.81 13.48
C ALA A 82 17.14 -6.99 12.53
N GLN A 83 17.65 -8.10 13.06
CA GLN A 83 17.99 -9.30 12.31
C GLN A 83 16.78 -9.97 11.64
N VAL A 84 15.57 -9.71 12.14
CA VAL A 84 14.33 -10.13 11.48
C VAL A 84 14.15 -9.40 10.13
N PHE A 85 14.58 -8.14 10.05
CA PHE A 85 14.34 -7.30 8.87
C PHE A 85 15.57 -7.18 7.96
N THR A 86 16.77 -7.37 8.49
CA THR A 86 18.03 -7.08 7.80
C THR A 86 19.08 -8.18 7.99
N PRO A 87 19.67 -8.72 6.90
CA PRO A 87 19.26 -8.50 5.50
C PRO A 87 17.92 -9.19 5.21
N PRO A 88 17.09 -8.66 4.28
CA PRO A 88 15.93 -9.39 3.79
C PRO A 88 16.37 -10.65 3.04
N ILE A 89 15.53 -11.67 3.09
CA ILE A 89 15.74 -12.96 2.44
C ILE A 89 15.06 -12.94 1.05
N PRO A 90 15.81 -13.12 -0.04
CA PRO A 90 15.24 -13.32 -1.36
C PRO A 90 14.45 -14.64 -1.38
N THR A 91 13.13 -14.55 -1.55
CA THR A 91 12.23 -15.70 -1.53
C THR A 91 11.53 -15.81 -2.88
N ALA A 92 11.68 -16.96 -3.54
CA ALA A 92 10.91 -17.28 -4.73
C ALA A 92 9.43 -17.40 -4.38
N TRP A 93 8.56 -16.71 -5.12
CA TRP A 93 7.13 -16.71 -4.85
C TRP A 93 6.44 -17.93 -5.47
N VAL A 94 6.76 -19.10 -4.93
CA VAL A 94 6.21 -20.40 -5.35
C VAL A 94 5.46 -21.05 -4.18
N PRO A 95 4.33 -21.73 -4.46
CA PRO A 95 3.54 -22.36 -3.40
C PRO A 95 4.28 -23.54 -2.79
N ASP A 96 4.06 -23.76 -1.49
CA ASP A 96 4.61 -24.89 -0.75
C ASP A 96 3.50 -25.93 -0.49
N SER A 97 3.61 -27.06 -1.18
CA SER A 97 2.62 -28.14 -1.15
C SER A 97 2.38 -28.71 0.25
N ARG A 98 3.31 -28.50 1.20
CA ARG A 98 3.15 -28.93 2.59
C ARG A 98 2.04 -28.16 3.33
N TYR A 99 1.62 -27.00 2.83
CA TYR A 99 0.61 -26.15 3.43
C TYR A 99 -0.71 -26.11 2.66
N ILE A 100 -0.79 -26.81 1.53
CA ILE A 100 -1.99 -26.88 0.68
C ILE A 100 -2.92 -28.00 1.18
N GLY A 101 -4.24 -27.77 1.11
CA GLY A 101 -5.26 -28.72 1.47
C GLY A 101 -5.41 -28.98 2.97
N PHE A 102 -6.13 -30.07 3.29
CA PHE A 102 -6.53 -30.44 4.65
C PHE A 102 -6.15 -31.87 5.06
N SER A 103 -4.99 -32.32 4.59
CA SER A 103 -4.44 -33.61 5.02
C SER A 103 -3.94 -33.56 6.47
N ASN A 104 -3.79 -34.72 7.12
CA ASN A 104 -3.14 -34.79 8.44
C ASN A 104 -1.75 -34.15 8.43
N PHE A 105 -0.99 -34.38 7.34
CA PHE A 105 0.33 -33.78 7.17
C PHE A 105 0.25 -32.25 7.06
N SER A 106 -0.64 -31.72 6.21
CA SER A 106 -0.84 -30.27 6.07
C SER A 106 -1.26 -29.64 7.39
N ASN A 107 -2.17 -30.30 8.13
CA ASN A 107 -2.59 -29.85 9.46
C ASN A 107 -1.40 -29.73 10.42
N ILE A 108 -0.53 -30.75 10.50
CA ILE A 108 0.67 -30.71 11.34
C ILE A 108 1.60 -29.56 10.92
N MET A 109 1.78 -29.34 9.62
CA MET A 109 2.63 -28.27 9.11
C MET A 109 2.10 -26.88 9.48
N TRP A 110 0.78 -26.66 9.35
CA TRP A 110 0.13 -25.42 9.79
C TRP A 110 0.29 -25.19 11.31
N HIS A 111 0.10 -26.22 12.14
CA HIS A 111 0.32 -26.10 13.58
C HIS A 111 1.78 -25.72 13.92
N ARG A 112 2.74 -26.17 13.12
CA ARG A 112 4.17 -25.85 13.33
C ARG A 112 4.55 -24.40 13.02
N LEU A 113 3.77 -23.68 12.21
CA LEU A 113 4.09 -22.30 11.81
C LEU A 113 4.11 -21.33 12.99
N ILE A 114 3.14 -21.46 13.89
CA ILE A 114 3.01 -20.59 15.06
C ILE A 114 3.72 -21.16 16.30
N LYS A 115 4.29 -22.38 16.23
CA LYS A 115 4.81 -23.14 17.39
C LYS A 115 3.85 -23.01 18.60
N THR A 116 4.26 -23.33 19.82
CA THR A 116 3.35 -23.48 20.98
C THR A 116 2.50 -22.23 21.29
N THR A 117 2.90 -21.04 20.81
CA THR A 117 2.17 -19.79 21.03
C THR A 117 2.54 -18.76 19.96
N GLU A 118 1.63 -17.84 19.68
CA GLU A 118 1.82 -16.66 18.80
C GLU A 118 2.29 -15.41 19.57
N SER A 119 2.58 -15.58 20.87
CA SER A 119 2.87 -14.49 21.80
C SER A 119 4.35 -14.41 22.15
N VAL A 120 4.76 -13.26 22.67
CA VAL A 120 6.07 -12.99 23.26
C VAL A 120 5.92 -12.32 24.62
N TRP A 121 6.80 -12.67 25.55
CA TRP A 121 6.92 -11.98 26.83
C TRP A 121 7.91 -10.82 26.70
N ILE A 122 7.53 -9.62 27.10
CA ILE A 122 8.40 -8.43 27.03
C ILE A 122 8.68 -7.93 28.43
N ALA A 123 9.93 -8.08 28.90
CA ALA A 123 10.33 -7.78 30.28
C ALA A 123 10.06 -6.31 30.71
N ASN A 124 10.31 -5.35 29.81
CA ASN A 124 10.14 -3.92 30.07
C ASN A 124 9.37 -3.22 28.94
N PRO A 125 8.03 -3.38 28.87
CA PRO A 125 7.23 -2.88 27.75
C PRO A 125 7.28 -1.35 27.60
N SER A 126 7.37 -0.61 28.69
CA SER A 126 7.38 0.86 28.68
C SER A 126 8.65 1.43 28.02
N ALA A 127 9.78 0.73 28.09
CA ALA A 127 11.02 1.08 27.36
C ALA A 127 10.85 1.05 25.84
N HIS A 128 9.83 0.34 25.35
CA HIS A 128 9.46 0.26 23.94
C HIS A 128 8.19 1.04 23.60
N GLY A 129 7.65 1.83 24.54
CA GLY A 129 6.42 2.58 24.35
C GLY A 129 5.17 1.69 24.25
N LEU A 130 5.25 0.44 24.71
CA LEU A 130 4.11 -0.47 24.73
C LEU A 130 3.24 -0.19 25.96
N GLY A 131 1.91 -0.22 25.74
CA GLY A 131 0.92 -0.26 26.81
C GLY A 131 0.87 -1.62 27.52
N PRO A 132 -0.10 -1.85 28.41
CA PRO A 132 -0.24 -3.13 29.09
C PRO A 132 -0.45 -4.29 28.10
N GLY A 133 0.15 -5.44 28.39
CA GLY A 133 -0.07 -6.68 27.66
C GLY A 133 -1.20 -7.50 28.26
N PHE A 134 -1.22 -8.80 27.96
CA PHE A 134 -2.12 -9.79 28.56
C PHE A 134 -1.36 -10.78 29.44
N GLU A 135 -2.09 -11.58 30.21
CA GLU A 135 -1.53 -12.61 31.07
C GLU A 135 -0.83 -13.71 30.28
N ALA A 136 0.07 -14.45 30.92
CA ALA A 136 0.68 -15.61 30.29
C ALA A 136 -0.39 -16.61 29.79
N PRO A 137 -0.34 -17.01 28.49
CA PRO A 137 -1.32 -17.92 27.91
C PRO A 137 -1.13 -19.38 28.34
N PHE A 138 -0.13 -19.66 29.16
CA PHE A 138 0.21 -20.98 29.70
C PHE A 138 0.40 -20.91 31.21
N ASN A 139 0.35 -22.08 31.86
CA ASN A 139 0.48 -22.18 33.31
C ASN A 139 1.95 -22.11 33.74
N HIS A 140 2.28 -21.16 34.61
CA HIS A 140 3.64 -20.95 35.14
C HIS A 140 3.54 -20.29 36.52
N THR A 141 4.48 -20.57 37.42
CA THR A 141 4.53 -20.02 38.79
C THR A 141 4.55 -18.49 38.81
N SER A 142 5.21 -17.88 37.82
CA SER A 142 5.28 -16.42 37.71
C SER A 142 4.05 -15.77 37.09
N LYS A 143 3.05 -16.54 36.60
CA LYS A 143 1.82 -15.98 36.00
C LYS A 143 1.05 -15.08 36.97
N SER A 144 0.99 -15.43 38.25
CA SER A 144 0.34 -14.62 39.29
C SER A 144 1.26 -13.55 39.91
N GLN A 145 2.55 -13.59 39.61
CA GLN A 145 3.57 -12.74 40.23
C GLN A 145 4.00 -11.59 39.33
N LEU A 146 3.93 -11.79 38.00
CA LEU A 146 4.35 -10.81 37.00
C LEU A 146 3.14 -10.06 36.43
N PRO A 147 3.30 -8.78 36.07
CA PRO A 147 2.24 -8.03 35.42
C PRO A 147 1.91 -8.60 34.02
N PRO A 148 0.72 -8.31 33.47
CA PRO A 148 0.35 -8.68 32.10
C PRO A 148 1.28 -8.03 31.06
N GLN A 149 2.24 -8.81 30.57
CA GLN A 149 3.30 -8.34 29.68
C GLN A 149 3.59 -9.33 28.53
N PHE A 150 2.59 -10.16 28.18
CA PHE A 150 2.56 -10.87 26.91
C PHE A 150 1.91 -10.04 25.82
N TYR A 151 2.42 -10.18 24.60
CA TYR A 151 1.96 -9.49 23.40
C TYR A 151 1.92 -10.47 22.23
N HIS A 152 0.97 -10.30 21.32
CA HIS A 152 0.98 -11.07 20.07
C HIS A 152 1.93 -10.46 19.06
N VAL A 153 2.69 -11.29 18.36
CA VAL A 153 3.34 -10.85 17.12
C VAL A 153 2.26 -10.85 16.03
N SER A 154 1.99 -9.69 15.44
CA SER A 154 0.88 -9.52 14.49
C SER A 154 0.87 -10.58 13.38
N ASN A 155 2.03 -10.88 12.79
CA ASN A 155 2.13 -11.86 11.71
C ASN A 155 1.83 -13.29 12.21
N LEU A 156 2.23 -13.65 13.43
CA LEU A 156 1.87 -14.96 14.00
C LEU A 156 0.38 -15.06 14.28
N HIS A 157 -0.23 -13.98 14.77
CA HIS A 157 -1.68 -13.92 14.99
C HIS A 157 -2.49 -14.00 13.69
N GLN A 158 -2.01 -13.32 12.63
CA GLN A 158 -2.60 -13.46 11.30
C GLN A 158 -2.54 -14.91 10.79
N LEU A 159 -1.43 -15.63 11.01
CA LEU A 159 -1.34 -17.06 10.66
C LEU A 159 -2.28 -17.93 11.48
N HIS A 160 -2.43 -17.66 12.79
CA HIS A 160 -3.39 -18.35 13.63
C HIS A 160 -4.82 -18.17 13.11
N CYS A 161 -5.25 -16.93 12.89
CA CYS A 161 -6.57 -16.63 12.34
C CYS A 161 -6.78 -17.28 10.96
N LEU A 162 -5.77 -17.23 10.08
CA LEU A 162 -5.84 -17.86 8.77
C LEU A 162 -6.00 -19.38 8.88
N ASN A 163 -5.32 -20.04 9.83
CA ASN A 163 -5.47 -21.47 10.07
C ASN A 163 -6.87 -21.83 10.60
N VAL A 164 -7.46 -20.98 11.45
CA VAL A 164 -8.86 -21.12 11.91
C VAL A 164 -9.82 -21.02 10.72
N ILE A 165 -9.68 -20.01 9.86
CA ILE A 165 -10.48 -19.84 8.64
C ILE A 165 -10.36 -21.07 7.74
N ARG A 166 -9.12 -21.50 7.47
CA ARG A 166 -8.82 -22.71 6.69
C ARG A 166 -9.52 -23.94 7.29
N GLY A 167 -9.46 -24.12 8.61
CA GLY A 167 -10.11 -25.21 9.31
C GLY A 167 -11.62 -25.23 9.13
N ARG A 168 -12.29 -24.07 9.32
CA ARG A 168 -13.73 -23.95 9.12
C ARG A 168 -14.14 -24.15 7.67
N TYR A 169 -13.34 -23.66 6.72
CA TYR A 169 -13.59 -23.89 5.29
C TYR A 169 -13.60 -25.38 4.96
N PHE A 170 -12.57 -26.13 5.38
CA PHE A 170 -12.49 -27.56 5.07
C PHE A 170 -13.49 -28.41 5.85
N GLU A 171 -13.81 -28.03 7.10
CA GLU A 171 -14.91 -28.64 7.83
C GLU A 171 -16.21 -28.54 7.02
N LEU A 172 -16.53 -27.34 6.53
CA LEU A 172 -17.70 -27.13 5.67
C LEU A 172 -17.57 -27.93 4.37
N GLN A 173 -16.48 -27.78 3.61
CA GLN A 173 -16.28 -28.46 2.33
C GLN A 173 -16.45 -29.98 2.43
N LEU A 174 -15.93 -30.61 3.49
CA LEU A 174 -16.02 -32.06 3.70
C LEU A 174 -17.42 -32.54 4.11
N HIS A 175 -18.23 -31.69 4.76
CA HIS A 175 -19.58 -32.04 5.21
C HIS A 175 -20.70 -31.52 4.27
N LEU A 176 -20.39 -30.62 3.33
CA LEU A 176 -21.36 -29.94 2.46
C LEU A 176 -21.72 -30.70 1.17
N SER A 177 -21.31 -31.97 0.99
CA SER A 177 -21.74 -32.79 -0.15
C SER A 177 -23.27 -32.88 -0.30
N THR A 178 -24.02 -32.53 0.74
CA THR A 178 -25.50 -32.49 0.79
C THR A 178 -26.12 -31.09 0.70
N LEU A 179 -25.35 -30.00 0.78
CA LEU A 179 -25.87 -28.62 0.94
C LEU A 179 -25.60 -27.70 -0.26
N SER A 180 -24.70 -28.08 -1.16
CA SER A 180 -24.35 -27.29 -2.34
C SER A 180 -25.21 -27.69 -3.56
N LYS A 181 -26.01 -26.75 -4.08
CA LYS A 181 -26.62 -26.84 -5.43
C LYS A 181 -25.62 -26.52 -6.56
N GLN A 182 -24.33 -26.39 -6.25
CA GLN A 182 -23.31 -26.04 -7.24
C GLN A 182 -22.98 -27.26 -8.12
N SER A 183 -22.60 -26.98 -9.36
CA SER A 183 -22.04 -28.02 -10.23
C SER A 183 -20.70 -28.51 -9.70
N GLU A 184 -20.32 -29.73 -10.05
CA GLU A 184 -19.02 -30.32 -9.68
C GLU A 184 -17.85 -29.40 -10.09
N ARG A 185 -17.94 -28.79 -11.28
CA ARG A 185 -16.94 -27.83 -11.76
C ARG A 185 -16.82 -26.60 -10.85
N ALA A 186 -17.94 -26.03 -10.38
CA ALA A 186 -17.92 -24.88 -9.48
C ALA A 186 -17.39 -25.24 -8.09
N ALA A 187 -17.64 -26.47 -7.62
CA ALA A 187 -17.07 -26.96 -6.36
C ALA A 187 -15.55 -27.15 -6.46
N GLN A 188 -15.06 -27.71 -7.58
CA GLN A 188 -13.63 -27.85 -7.86
C GLN A 188 -12.94 -26.48 -7.99
N ASP A 189 -13.58 -25.54 -8.68
CA ASP A 189 -13.12 -24.16 -8.83
C ASP A 189 -12.96 -23.47 -7.48
N THR A 190 -13.99 -23.55 -6.64
CA THR A 190 -13.97 -23.00 -5.28
C THR A 190 -12.86 -23.64 -4.44
N ALA A 191 -12.71 -24.97 -4.49
CA ALA A 191 -11.67 -25.67 -3.73
C ALA A 191 -10.27 -25.24 -4.14
N TYR A 192 -10.00 -25.16 -5.44
CA TYR A 192 -8.71 -24.70 -5.96
C TYR A 192 -8.41 -23.27 -5.54
N HIS A 193 -9.37 -22.35 -5.70
CA HIS A 193 -9.20 -20.95 -5.32
C HIS A 193 -8.97 -20.78 -3.83
N MET A 194 -9.65 -21.57 -2.99
CA MET A 194 -9.45 -21.52 -1.54
C MET A 194 -8.06 -22.01 -1.14
N ASP A 195 -7.57 -23.09 -1.73
CA ASP A 195 -6.19 -23.56 -1.54
C ASP A 195 -5.17 -22.51 -1.98
N HIS A 196 -5.36 -21.94 -3.18
CA HIS A 196 -4.53 -20.86 -3.71
C HIS A 196 -4.51 -19.65 -2.78
N CYS A 197 -5.68 -19.11 -2.40
CA CYS A 197 -5.79 -17.91 -1.57
C CYS A 197 -5.16 -18.11 -0.19
N ILE A 198 -5.41 -19.25 0.44
CA ILE A 198 -4.89 -19.53 1.79
C ILE A 198 -3.36 -19.64 1.76
N GLU A 199 -2.81 -20.32 0.77
CA GLU A 199 -1.36 -20.40 0.60
C GLU A 199 -0.74 -19.04 0.29
N TYR A 200 -1.38 -18.27 -0.59
CA TYR A 200 -0.96 -16.92 -0.95
C TYR A 200 -0.86 -16.00 0.27
N LEU A 201 -1.89 -16.02 1.11
CA LEU A 201 -1.95 -15.25 2.35
C LEU A 201 -0.90 -15.74 3.35
N ARG A 202 -0.72 -17.05 3.51
CA ARG A 202 0.32 -17.62 4.38
C ARG A 202 1.71 -17.09 4.00
N MET A 203 2.06 -17.19 2.72
CA MET A 203 3.34 -16.71 2.20
C MET A 203 3.49 -15.20 2.41
N THR A 204 2.44 -14.41 2.13
CA THR A 204 2.45 -12.95 2.33
C THR A 204 2.68 -12.58 3.79
N ILE A 205 1.95 -13.19 4.71
CA ILE A 205 2.09 -12.96 6.15
C ILE A 205 3.51 -13.34 6.61
N MET A 206 4.04 -14.47 6.15
CA MET A 206 5.40 -14.90 6.49
C MET A 206 6.48 -14.01 5.87
N CYS A 207 6.22 -13.43 4.71
CA CYS A 207 7.16 -12.53 4.05
C CYS A 207 7.29 -11.18 4.79
N GLY A 208 6.26 -10.74 5.51
CA GLY A 208 6.31 -9.55 6.37
C GLY A 208 6.38 -8.22 5.62
N GLY A 209 6.11 -8.20 4.32
CA GLY A 209 6.07 -7.00 3.48
C GLY A 209 4.77 -6.90 2.69
N ASN A 210 4.22 -5.69 2.61
CA ASN A 210 3.01 -5.37 1.85
C ASN A 210 3.33 -4.33 0.77
N TRP A 211 2.57 -4.31 -0.34
CA TRP A 211 2.72 -3.41 -1.51
C TRP A 211 3.80 -3.82 -2.53
N VAL A 212 3.62 -4.98 -3.17
CA VAL A 212 4.47 -5.43 -4.29
C VAL A 212 3.63 -5.44 -5.57
N ILE A 213 4.19 -4.98 -6.69
CA ILE A 213 3.60 -5.17 -8.02
C ILE A 213 3.97 -6.56 -8.49
N GLU A 214 2.96 -7.35 -8.84
CA GLU A 214 3.12 -8.78 -9.11
C GLU A 214 3.30 -9.01 -10.60
N PRO A 215 4.47 -9.48 -11.05
CA PRO A 215 4.67 -9.85 -12.43
C PRO A 215 4.04 -11.21 -12.73
N ASN A 216 3.87 -11.54 -14.01
CA ASN A 216 3.66 -12.92 -14.42
C ASN A 216 4.85 -13.80 -13.99
N SER A 217 4.60 -15.10 -13.87
CA SER A 217 5.67 -16.07 -13.62
C SER A 217 6.77 -15.97 -14.68
N PRO A 218 8.07 -16.07 -14.30
CA PRO A 218 9.18 -15.98 -15.25
C PRO A 218 9.08 -17.00 -16.40
N PRO A 219 9.66 -16.70 -17.58
CA PRO A 219 9.75 -17.67 -18.67
C PRO A 219 10.39 -18.99 -18.20
N GLY A 220 9.81 -20.12 -18.62
CA GLY A 220 10.24 -21.45 -18.20
C GLY A 220 9.62 -21.95 -16.89
N THR A 221 8.77 -21.15 -16.23
CA THR A 221 7.93 -21.65 -15.12
C THR A 221 6.94 -22.69 -15.64
N PRO A 222 6.78 -23.84 -14.97
CA PRO A 222 5.76 -24.83 -15.32
C PRO A 222 4.36 -24.22 -15.40
N ASP A 223 3.54 -24.72 -16.33
CA ASP A 223 2.22 -24.14 -16.61
C ASP A 223 1.29 -24.23 -15.39
N GLU A 224 1.39 -25.30 -14.59
CA GLU A 224 0.64 -25.48 -13.34
C GLU A 224 1.01 -24.47 -12.23
N LEU A 225 2.18 -23.84 -12.36
CA LEU A 225 2.61 -22.75 -11.48
C LEU A 225 2.33 -21.38 -12.08
N ARG A 226 1.88 -21.29 -13.33
CA ARG A 226 1.55 -20.02 -13.97
C ARG A 226 0.05 -19.76 -14.01
N ARG A 227 -0.76 -20.80 -14.17
CA ARG A 227 -2.21 -20.70 -14.33
C ARG A 227 -2.96 -21.77 -13.58
N ASP A 228 -4.16 -21.40 -13.14
CA ASP A 228 -5.11 -22.33 -12.56
C ASP A 228 -5.67 -23.30 -13.63
N PRO A 229 -6.40 -24.36 -13.23
CA PRO A 229 -7.10 -25.25 -14.15
C PRO A 229 -8.18 -24.58 -15.03
N PHE A 230 -8.45 -23.29 -14.82
CA PHE A 230 -9.45 -22.47 -15.49
C PHE A 230 -8.82 -21.38 -16.39
N ASP A 231 -7.50 -21.44 -16.61
CA ASP A 231 -6.68 -20.53 -17.43
C ASP A 231 -6.49 -19.10 -16.88
N HIS A 232 -6.74 -18.88 -15.59
CA HIS A 232 -6.44 -17.60 -14.92
C HIS A 232 -5.01 -17.57 -14.37
N PRO A 233 -4.31 -16.42 -14.41
CA PRO A 233 -2.97 -16.28 -13.86
C PRO A 233 -2.98 -16.42 -12.34
N LEU A 234 -2.03 -17.19 -11.79
CA LEU A 234 -1.96 -17.48 -10.36
C LEU A 234 -1.25 -16.40 -9.53
N GLY A 235 -0.52 -15.49 -10.16
CA GLY A 235 0.33 -14.55 -9.41
C GLY A 235 1.48 -15.23 -8.63
N TRP A 236 1.73 -16.52 -8.87
CA TRP A 236 2.99 -17.16 -8.47
C TRP A 236 4.10 -16.63 -9.36
N GLY A 237 5.21 -16.19 -8.76
CA GLY A 237 6.36 -15.74 -9.52
C GLY A 237 7.08 -14.53 -8.94
N GLY A 238 8.30 -14.35 -9.45
CA GLY A 238 9.22 -13.32 -8.99
C GLY A 238 9.92 -13.69 -7.69
N ILE A 239 10.78 -12.76 -7.26
CA ILE A 239 11.53 -12.86 -6.02
C ILE A 239 11.07 -11.72 -5.13
N ARG A 240 10.64 -12.04 -3.92
CA ARG A 240 10.30 -11.05 -2.90
C ARG A 240 11.42 -10.94 -1.87
N GLN A 241 11.57 -9.76 -1.31
CA GLN A 241 12.52 -9.47 -0.23
C GLN A 241 11.78 -9.60 1.09
N CYS A 242 11.82 -10.81 1.67
CA CYS A 242 11.04 -11.16 2.85
C CYS A 242 11.84 -10.95 4.14
N VAL A 243 11.14 -10.83 5.26
CA VAL A 243 11.77 -10.89 6.58
C VAL A 243 12.45 -12.25 6.81
N ASN A 244 13.46 -12.26 7.66
CA ASN A 244 14.08 -13.49 8.14
C ASN A 244 13.14 -14.15 9.17
N TRP A 245 12.25 -15.00 8.67
CA TRP A 245 11.27 -15.72 9.48
C TRP A 245 11.92 -16.57 10.57
N ASP A 246 13.04 -17.22 10.28
CA ASP A 246 13.76 -18.04 11.27
C ASP A 246 14.29 -17.18 12.42
N SER A 247 14.79 -15.97 12.13
CA SER A 247 15.20 -15.01 13.16
C SER A 247 14.01 -14.55 14.02
N LEU A 248 12.83 -14.36 13.42
CA LEU A 248 11.61 -14.04 14.18
C LEU A 248 11.25 -15.18 15.14
N MET A 249 11.25 -16.42 14.65
CA MET A 249 10.92 -17.60 15.47
C MET A 249 11.98 -17.87 16.55
N ALA A 250 13.26 -17.61 16.26
CA ALA A 250 14.33 -17.73 17.24
C ALA A 250 14.21 -16.68 18.36
N TRP A 251 13.95 -15.42 17.99
CA TRP A 251 13.71 -14.35 18.96
C TRP A 251 12.47 -14.63 19.81
N GLN A 252 11.38 -15.07 19.19
CA GLN A 252 10.16 -15.43 19.91
C GLN A 252 10.47 -16.50 20.97
N LYS A 253 11.18 -17.57 20.58
CA LYS A 253 11.59 -18.62 21.51
C LYS A 253 12.41 -18.05 22.67
N GLN A 254 13.35 -17.15 22.41
CA GLN A 254 14.14 -16.51 23.47
C GLN A 254 13.27 -15.72 24.47
N GLN A 255 12.23 -15.04 24.00
CA GLN A 255 11.29 -14.34 24.89
C GLN A 255 10.51 -15.31 25.78
N LEU A 256 10.12 -16.48 25.23
CA LEU A 256 9.45 -17.52 26.00
C LEU A 256 10.40 -18.18 27.01
N ASP A 257 11.62 -18.52 26.60
CA ASP A 257 12.65 -19.10 27.49
C ASP A 257 13.00 -18.13 28.62
N ALA A 258 13.04 -16.81 28.34
CA ALA A 258 13.28 -15.80 29.36
C ALA A 258 12.14 -15.71 30.38
N TYR A 259 10.89 -15.92 29.95
CA TYR A 259 9.76 -16.05 30.85
C TYR A 259 9.79 -17.36 31.65
N GLU A 260 10.12 -18.49 31.03
CA GLU A 260 10.27 -19.78 31.73
C GLU A 260 11.40 -19.76 32.76
N GLY A 261 12.42 -18.92 32.57
CA GLY A 261 13.48 -18.68 33.55
C GLY A 261 13.08 -17.77 34.71
N THR A 262 11.84 -17.26 34.75
CA THR A 262 11.31 -16.51 35.89
C THR A 262 10.84 -17.46 37.01
N PHE A 263 10.61 -16.94 38.22
CA PHE A 263 10.44 -17.71 39.47
C PHE A 263 9.35 -18.79 39.44
#